data_AF-A0A318MYQ2-F1
#
_entry.id   AF-A0A318MYQ2-F1
#
_cell.length_a   1.000
_cell.length_b   1.000
_cell.length_c   1.000
_cell.angle_alpha   90.00
_cell.angle_beta   90.00
_cell.angle_gamma   90.00
#
_symmetry.space_group_name_H-M   'P 1'
#
loop_
_entity.id
_entity.type
_entity.pdbx_description
1 polymer ?
#
loop_
_entity_poly.entity_id
_entity_poly.type
_entity_poly.pdbx_seq_one_letter_code
_entity_poly.pdbx_strand_id
1 'polypeptide(L)'
;MINMNSRKTLRSSDYEGCEECRVSLLIYLNEYIHPDEVSNILQLEPTKKNIIGTVVTNSLGRTRKITVAGWFLSSEKYVQSKDIRDHLDWLLRKILPSKNGLIQLQNIQGIQMRIECDWWAISTRGPTLWPEQMKIMADLNLECTFNISFYGSKD
;
A
#
# COMPACT_ATOMS: atom_id res chain seq x y z
N MET A 1 18.45 -20.88 -6.63
CA MET A 1 17.63 -20.27 -7.70
C MET A 1 16.18 -20.63 -7.41
N ILE A 2 15.27 -19.65 -7.33
CA ILE A 2 13.86 -19.95 -7.03
C ILE A 2 13.17 -20.39 -8.33
N ASN A 3 12.54 -21.57 -8.32
CA ASN A 3 11.83 -22.09 -9.49
C ASN A 3 10.42 -21.47 -9.58
N MET A 4 10.30 -20.38 -10.33
CA MET A 4 9.03 -19.69 -10.56
C MET A 4 7.99 -20.54 -11.28
N ASN A 5 8.40 -21.56 -12.04
CA ASN A 5 7.49 -22.45 -12.76
C ASN A 5 6.67 -23.36 -11.83
N SER A 6 7.01 -23.42 -10.54
CA SER A 6 6.22 -24.13 -9.51
C SER A 6 4.98 -23.35 -9.05
N ARG A 7 4.82 -22.08 -9.44
CA ARG A 7 3.68 -21.25 -9.02
C ARG A 7 2.41 -21.71 -9.74
N LYS A 8 1.42 -22.16 -8.97
CA LYS A 8 0.11 -22.57 -9.51
C LYS A 8 -0.60 -21.39 -10.21
N THR A 9 -0.67 -20.24 -9.55
CA THR A 9 -1.27 -19.04 -10.13
C THR A 9 -0.22 -18.26 -10.89
N LEU A 10 -0.31 -18.26 -12.22
CA LEU A 10 0.54 -17.45 -13.08
C LEU A 10 0.25 -15.97 -12.88
N ARG A 11 1.26 -15.13 -13.14
CA ARG A 11 1.11 -13.68 -13.14
C ARG A 11 0.41 -13.24 -14.42
N SER A 12 -0.53 -12.30 -14.32
CA SER A 12 -1.27 -11.78 -15.47
C SER A 12 -1.69 -10.35 -15.22
N SER A 13 -1.23 -9.41 -16.04
CA SER A 13 -1.64 -8.00 -15.91
C SER A 13 -3.15 -7.77 -16.08
N ASP A 14 -3.85 -8.73 -16.70
CA ASP A 14 -5.31 -8.82 -16.74
C ASP A 14 -5.74 -10.02 -15.89
N TYR A 15 -5.59 -9.90 -14.57
CA TYR A 15 -5.87 -10.99 -13.62
C TYR A 15 -7.38 -11.25 -13.53
N GLU A 16 -7.79 -12.48 -13.83
CA GLU A 16 -9.20 -12.89 -13.79
C GLU A 16 -9.81 -12.68 -12.41
N GLY A 17 -10.94 -11.97 -12.36
CA GLY A 17 -11.69 -11.72 -11.12
C GLY A 17 -11.37 -10.39 -10.43
N CYS A 18 -10.46 -9.60 -10.99
CA CYS A 18 -10.13 -8.25 -10.53
C CYS A 18 -10.64 -7.21 -11.54
N GLU A 19 -11.36 -6.20 -11.04
CA GLU A 19 -11.71 -5.01 -11.83
C GLU A 19 -10.56 -4.01 -11.78
N GLU A 20 -10.08 -3.75 -10.56
CA GLU A 20 -9.01 -2.83 -10.26
C GLU A 20 -8.31 -3.30 -8.98
N CYS A 21 -7.02 -3.00 -8.86
CA CYS A 21 -6.31 -3.17 -7.61
C CYS A 21 -5.23 -2.11 -7.43
N ARG A 22 -4.89 -1.85 -6.17
CA ARG A 22 -3.70 -1.06 -5.84
C ARG A 22 -3.14 -1.48 -4.49
N VAL A 23 -1.87 -1.16 -4.31
CA VAL A 23 -1.14 -1.37 -3.06
C VAL A 23 -0.59 -0.04 -2.59
N SER A 24 -0.69 0.21 -1.28
CA SER A 24 -0.15 1.39 -0.63
C SER A 24 0.62 1.03 0.63
N LEU A 25 1.76 1.69 0.88
CA LEU A 25 2.32 1.79 2.23
C LEU A 25 1.62 2.93 2.94
N LEU A 26 1.04 2.63 4.10
CA LEU A 26 0.40 3.61 4.96
C LEU A 26 1.20 3.77 6.25
N ILE A 27 1.58 5.01 6.57
CA ILE A 27 2.23 5.35 7.83
C ILE A 27 1.38 6.43 8.49
N TYR A 28 0.71 6.06 9.58
CA TYR A 28 -0.03 6.99 10.43
C TYR A 28 0.87 7.48 11.55
N LEU A 29 0.87 8.79 11.75
CA LEU A 29 1.83 9.47 12.64
C LEU A 29 1.13 9.91 13.92
N ASN A 30 1.92 10.00 14.99
CA ASN A 30 1.51 10.70 16.20
C ASN A 30 1.52 12.22 15.99
N GLU A 31 1.07 12.99 16.98
CA GLU A 31 1.01 14.46 16.92
C GLU A 31 2.36 15.17 16.84
N TYR A 32 3.47 14.48 17.10
CA TYR A 32 4.81 15.09 17.22
C TYR A 32 5.62 15.02 15.91
N ILE A 33 5.24 14.17 14.96
CA ILE A 33 6.03 13.93 13.75
C ILE A 33 5.31 14.49 12.53
N HIS A 34 5.98 15.39 11.84
CA HIS A 34 5.50 15.90 10.56
C HIS A 34 5.76 14.88 9.43
N PRO A 35 4.85 14.71 8.45
CA PRO A 35 5.08 13.81 7.32
C PRO A 35 6.39 14.06 6.55
N ASP A 36 6.93 15.28 6.53
CA ASP A 36 8.21 15.56 5.86
C ASP A 36 9.41 14.91 6.58
N GLU A 37 9.33 14.72 7.90
CA GLU A 37 10.37 13.99 8.62
C GLU A 37 10.41 12.52 8.22
N VAL A 38 9.25 11.93 7.91
CA VAL A 38 9.16 10.56 7.36
C VAL A 38 9.86 10.50 6.01
N SER A 39 9.65 11.47 5.12
CA SER A 39 10.37 11.54 3.84
C SER A 39 11.88 11.59 4.05
N ASN A 40 12.35 12.39 5.02
CA ASN A 40 13.77 12.50 5.34
C ASN A 40 14.34 11.20 5.91
N ILE A 41 13.63 10.51 6.80
CA ILE A 41 14.07 9.23 7.37
C ILE A 41 14.12 8.14 6.30
N LEU A 42 13.11 8.08 5.43
CA LEU A 42 13.01 7.05 4.40
C LEU A 42 13.81 7.38 3.14
N GLN A 43 14.27 8.62 2.97
CA GLN A 43 14.87 9.13 1.73
C GLN A 43 13.96 8.85 0.51
N LEU A 44 12.66 9.06 0.71
CA LEU A 44 11.61 8.71 -0.23
C LEU A 44 10.46 9.70 -0.11
N GLU A 45 9.87 10.11 -1.22
CA GLU A 45 8.66 10.96 -1.21
C GLU A 45 7.38 10.12 -1.29
N PRO A 46 6.32 10.53 -0.58
CA PRO A 46 5.03 9.90 -0.66
C PRO A 46 4.28 10.36 -1.90
N THR A 47 3.26 9.61 -2.27
CA THR A 47 2.24 10.08 -3.20
C THR A 47 1.23 11.02 -2.55
N LYS A 48 1.10 10.97 -1.23
CA LYS A 48 0.16 11.80 -0.47
C LYS A 48 0.63 12.00 0.97
N LYS A 49 0.45 13.22 1.49
CA LYS A 49 0.62 13.57 2.90
C LYS A 49 -0.74 14.02 3.45
N ASN A 50 -1.04 13.62 4.68
CA ASN A 50 -2.10 14.22 5.49
C ASN A 50 -1.43 15.08 6.55
N ILE A 51 -1.71 16.38 6.55
CA ILE A 51 -1.19 17.34 7.53
C ILE A 51 -2.34 17.74 8.45
N ILE A 52 -2.18 17.57 9.76
CA ILE A 52 -3.21 17.91 10.75
C ILE A 52 -3.61 19.38 10.60
N GLY A 53 -4.91 19.64 10.68
CA GLY A 53 -5.45 20.98 10.60
C GLY A 53 -5.82 21.45 9.19
N THR A 54 -5.28 20.82 8.15
CA THR A 54 -5.63 21.13 6.76
C THR A 54 -7.07 20.72 6.45
N VAL A 55 -7.73 21.48 5.57
CA VAL A 55 -9.07 21.17 5.06
C VAL A 55 -8.93 20.57 3.67
N VAL A 56 -9.53 19.40 3.47
CA VAL A 56 -9.54 18.70 2.19
C VAL A 56 -10.96 18.48 1.70
N THR A 57 -11.14 18.60 0.39
CA THR A 57 -12.42 18.37 -0.30
C THR A 57 -12.33 17.09 -1.11
N ASN A 58 -13.31 16.19 -0.97
CA ASN A 58 -13.37 14.98 -1.79
C ASN A 58 -14.02 15.25 -3.17
N SER A 59 -14.05 14.24 -4.03
CA SER A 59 -14.66 14.34 -5.38
C SER A 59 -16.16 14.65 -5.37
N LEU A 60 -16.85 14.47 -4.24
CA LEU A 60 -18.27 14.81 -4.04
C LEU A 60 -18.45 16.21 -3.45
N GLY A 61 -17.39 17.03 -3.37
CA GLY A 61 -17.45 18.39 -2.83
C GLY A 61 -17.53 18.46 -1.30
N ARG A 62 -17.45 17.33 -0.58
CA ARG A 62 -17.52 17.31 0.89
C ARG A 62 -16.16 17.68 1.47
N THR A 63 -16.17 18.64 2.39
CA THR A 63 -14.97 19.09 3.10
C THR A 63 -14.81 18.36 4.43
N ARG A 64 -13.57 18.10 4.83
CA ARG A 64 -13.25 17.68 6.19
C ARG A 64 -11.90 18.23 6.63
N LYS A 65 -11.75 18.48 7.93
CA LYS A 65 -10.46 18.81 8.54
C LYS A 65 -9.70 17.52 8.84
N ILE A 66 -8.41 17.47 8.51
CA ILE A 66 -7.55 16.34 8.83
C ILE A 66 -7.24 16.35 10.33
N THR A 67 -7.55 15.24 10.99
CA THR A 67 -7.30 15.03 12.43
C THR A 67 -6.17 14.04 12.72
N VAL A 68 -5.73 13.28 11.72
CA VAL A 68 -4.64 12.31 11.83
C VAL A 68 -3.61 12.59 10.75
N ALA A 69 -2.36 12.82 11.16
CA ALA A 69 -1.24 12.98 10.24
C ALA A 69 -0.89 11.66 9.58
N GLY A 70 -0.43 11.71 8.34
CA GLY A 70 -0.08 10.49 7.62
C GLY A 70 0.80 10.71 6.40
N TRP A 71 1.56 9.67 6.08
CA TRP A 71 2.47 9.59 4.95
C TRP A 71 2.11 8.33 4.14
N PHE A 72 1.78 8.50 2.85
CA PHE A 72 1.21 7.43 2.03
C PHE A 72 1.89 7.31 0.67
N LEU A 73 2.36 6.12 0.34
CA LEU A 73 2.97 5.79 -0.95
C LEU A 73 2.11 4.74 -1.66
N SER A 74 1.47 5.13 -2.76
CA SER A 74 0.52 4.29 -3.50
C SER A 74 0.97 3.99 -4.92
N SER A 75 0.70 2.77 -5.37
CA SER A 75 0.96 2.29 -6.72
C SER A 75 -0.07 2.75 -7.76
N GLU A 76 -1.20 3.32 -7.33
CA GLU A 76 -2.39 3.66 -8.16
C GLU A 76 -2.06 4.33 -9.50
N LYS A 77 -1.14 5.30 -9.51
CA LYS A 77 -0.78 6.06 -10.72
C LYS A 77 0.46 5.55 -11.43
N TYR A 78 1.08 4.48 -10.93
CA TYR A 78 2.39 4.00 -11.37
C TYR A 78 2.37 2.58 -11.92
N VAL A 79 1.32 1.81 -11.64
CA VAL A 79 1.18 0.44 -12.08
C VAL A 79 -0.19 0.29 -12.71
N GLN A 80 -0.21 -0.07 -13.99
CA GLN A 80 -1.42 -0.39 -14.74
C GLN A 80 -1.51 -1.91 -14.86
N SER A 81 -2.08 -2.55 -13.84
CA SER A 81 -2.27 -3.99 -13.77
C SER A 81 -3.47 -4.32 -12.89
N LYS A 82 -4.10 -5.46 -13.15
CA LYS A 82 -5.11 -6.07 -12.29
C LYS A 82 -4.52 -7.13 -11.35
N ASP A 83 -3.21 -7.37 -11.42
CA ASP A 83 -2.51 -8.30 -10.54
C ASP A 83 -1.87 -7.56 -9.37
N ILE A 84 -2.35 -7.84 -8.15
CA ILE A 84 -1.80 -7.20 -6.94
C ILE A 84 -0.28 -7.40 -6.80
N ARG A 85 0.25 -8.48 -7.40
CA ARG A 85 1.69 -8.79 -7.36
C ARG A 85 2.52 -7.76 -8.13
N ASP A 86 1.99 -7.17 -9.19
CA ASP A 86 2.65 -6.06 -9.90
C ASP A 86 2.77 -4.82 -9.01
N HIS A 87 1.70 -4.52 -8.28
CA HIS A 87 1.66 -3.38 -7.37
C HIS A 87 2.56 -3.59 -6.15
N LEU A 88 2.57 -4.80 -5.59
CA LEU A 88 3.48 -5.17 -4.51
C LEU A 88 4.94 -5.08 -4.93
N ASP A 89 5.31 -5.64 -6.08
CA ASP A 89 6.70 -5.58 -6.55
C ASP A 89 7.17 -4.14 -6.73
N TRP A 90 6.30 -3.27 -7.27
CA TRP A 90 6.59 -1.84 -7.38
C TRP A 90 6.83 -1.21 -6.01
N LEU A 91 5.94 -1.44 -5.04
CA LEU A 91 6.03 -0.85 -3.71
C LEU A 91 7.25 -1.38 -2.96
N LEU A 92 7.42 -2.71 -2.91
CA LEU A 92 8.51 -3.37 -2.19
C LEU A 92 9.87 -2.93 -2.72
N ARG A 93 10.03 -2.80 -4.05
CA ARG A 93 11.27 -2.27 -4.65
C ARG A 93 11.57 -0.83 -4.22
N LYS A 94 10.53 -0.01 -4.01
CA LYS A 94 10.69 1.38 -3.56
C LYS A 94 11.07 1.49 -2.09
N ILE A 95 10.49 0.65 -1.23
CA ILE A 95 10.65 0.78 0.22
C ILE A 95 11.76 -0.09 0.81
N LEU A 96 12.20 -1.13 0.09
CA LEU A 96 13.27 -2.03 0.55
C LEU A 96 14.60 -1.30 0.85
N PRO A 97 15.07 -0.33 0.04
CA PRO A 97 16.24 0.47 0.38
C PRO A 97 16.11 1.24 1.71
N SER A 98 14.88 1.56 2.11
CA SER A 98 14.55 2.33 3.32
C SER A 98 14.31 1.44 4.56
N LYS A 99 14.70 0.15 4.52
CA LYS A 99 14.47 -0.81 5.62
C LYS A 99 14.86 -0.27 7.00
N ASN A 100 16.05 0.32 7.13
CA ASN A 100 16.52 0.84 8.42
C ASN A 100 15.67 2.03 8.88
N GLY A 101 15.24 2.90 7.97
CA GLY A 101 14.35 4.02 8.27
C GLY A 101 12.95 3.54 8.69
N LEU A 102 12.43 2.47 8.06
CA LEU A 102 11.17 1.85 8.48
C LEU A 102 11.27 1.28 9.90
N ILE A 103 12.36 0.56 10.23
CA ILE A 103 12.62 0.06 11.58
C ILE A 103 12.71 1.21 12.59
N GLN A 104 13.39 2.31 12.24
CA GLN A 104 13.45 3.49 13.08
C GLN A 104 12.06 4.04 13.38
N LEU A 105 11.20 4.19 12.36
CA LEU A 105 9.83 4.67 12.53
C LEU A 105 8.97 3.70 13.35
N GLN A 106 9.14 2.38 13.17
CA GLN A 106 8.41 1.36 13.95
C GLN A 106 8.71 1.43 15.45
N ASN A 107 9.90 1.89 15.83
CA ASN A 107 10.30 2.06 17.23
C ASN A 107 9.76 3.34 17.89
N ILE A 108 9.10 4.21 17.13
CA ILE A 108 8.52 5.44 17.67
C ILE A 108 7.09 5.16 18.17
N GLN A 109 6.84 5.48 19.44
CA GLN A 109 5.54 5.28 20.06
C GLN A 109 4.43 6.04 19.30
N GLY A 110 3.34 5.33 19.01
CA GLY A 110 2.16 5.90 18.35
C GLY A 110 2.25 5.98 16.83
N ILE A 111 3.37 5.60 16.21
CA ILE A 111 3.41 5.36 14.76
C ILE A 111 2.81 3.98 14.47
N GLN A 112 1.92 3.93 13.48
CA GLN A 112 1.35 2.69 12.96
C GLN A 112 1.59 2.62 11.46
N MET A 113 1.97 1.44 10.97
CA MET A 113 2.24 1.27 9.55
C MET A 113 1.81 -0.09 9.03
N ARG A 114 1.32 -0.10 7.79
CA ARG A 114 0.92 -1.31 7.08
C ARG A 114 1.04 -1.16 5.59
N ILE A 115 1.16 -2.30 4.91
CA ILE A 115 0.86 -2.42 3.50
C ILE A 115 -0.65 -2.69 3.39
N GLU A 116 -1.34 -1.86 2.61
CA GLU A 116 -2.76 -2.02 2.31
C GLU A 116 -2.92 -2.39 0.84
N CYS A 117 -3.55 -3.54 0.60
CA CYS A 117 -3.91 -4.06 -0.71
C CYS A 117 -5.40 -3.84 -0.93
N ASP A 118 -5.76 -2.82 -1.71
CA ASP A 118 -7.14 -2.62 -2.14
C ASP A 118 -7.40 -3.49 -3.38
N TRP A 119 -8.46 -4.30 -3.31
CA TRP A 119 -8.86 -5.23 -4.35
C TRP A 119 -10.35 -5.06 -4.66
N TRP A 120 -10.66 -4.60 -5.87
CA TRP A 120 -12.02 -4.53 -6.37
C TRP A 120 -12.33 -5.80 -7.16
N ALA A 121 -13.09 -6.69 -6.55
CA ALA A 121 -13.42 -8.00 -7.09
C ALA A 121 -14.62 -7.95 -8.04
N ILE A 122 -14.51 -8.67 -9.17
CA ILE A 122 -15.63 -8.99 -10.09
C ILE A 122 -16.24 -10.35 -9.74
N SER A 123 -15.49 -11.22 -9.08
CA SER A 123 -15.91 -12.58 -8.74
C SER A 123 -15.46 -12.96 -7.33
N THR A 124 -15.74 -14.19 -6.91
CA THR A 124 -15.26 -14.73 -5.62
C THR A 124 -13.78 -15.11 -5.62
N ARG A 125 -13.07 -14.99 -6.76
CA ARG A 125 -11.62 -15.23 -6.83
C ARG A 125 -10.87 -14.07 -6.19
N GLY A 126 -9.99 -14.39 -5.25
CA GLY A 126 -9.13 -13.42 -4.56
C GLY A 126 -7.75 -13.24 -5.21
N PRO A 127 -6.99 -12.24 -4.70
CA PRO A 127 -5.60 -12.05 -5.09
C PRO A 127 -4.71 -13.23 -4.67
N THR A 128 -3.58 -13.40 -5.37
CA THR A 128 -2.51 -14.32 -4.96
C THR A 128 -1.29 -13.53 -4.53
N LEU A 129 -0.66 -13.92 -3.42
CA LEU A 129 0.68 -13.48 -3.05
C LEU A 129 1.70 -14.56 -3.32
N TRP A 130 2.90 -14.17 -3.74
CA TRP A 130 4.01 -15.09 -3.88
C TRP A 130 4.92 -15.09 -2.64
N PRO A 131 5.54 -16.24 -2.29
CA PRO A 131 6.47 -16.36 -1.17
C PRO A 131 7.58 -15.31 -1.12
N GLU A 132 8.08 -14.89 -2.27
CA GLU A 132 9.12 -13.87 -2.40
C GLU A 132 8.67 -12.51 -1.86
N GLN A 133 7.44 -12.10 -2.19
CA GLN A 133 6.86 -10.86 -1.73
C GLN A 133 6.57 -10.93 -0.24
N MET A 134 6.01 -12.05 0.22
CA MET A 134 5.76 -12.30 1.64
C MET A 134 7.05 -12.27 2.46
N LYS A 135 8.15 -12.83 1.93
CA LYS A 135 9.46 -12.79 2.58
C LYS A 135 9.97 -11.35 2.72
N ILE A 136 9.88 -10.54 1.67
CA ILE A 136 10.31 -9.14 1.74
C ILE A 136 9.46 -8.35 2.74
N MET A 137 8.13 -8.55 2.75
CA MET A 137 7.25 -7.91 3.73
C MET A 137 7.58 -8.30 5.17
N ALA A 138 7.84 -9.59 5.40
CA ALA A 138 8.29 -10.09 6.70
C ALA A 138 9.64 -9.48 7.11
N ASP A 139 10.60 -9.38 6.18
CA ASP A 139 11.91 -8.77 6.42
C ASP A 139 11.83 -7.26 6.71
N LEU A 140 10.77 -6.58 6.26
CA LEU A 140 10.46 -5.18 6.55
C LEU A 140 9.59 -5.01 7.81
N ASN A 141 9.17 -6.11 8.44
CA ASN A 141 8.27 -6.12 9.59
C ASN A 141 6.97 -5.34 9.34
N LEU A 142 6.41 -5.44 8.13
CA LEU A 142 5.18 -4.76 7.74
C LEU A 142 4.03 -5.76 7.65
N GLU A 143 2.94 -5.48 8.35
CA GLU A 143 1.69 -6.21 8.13
C GLU A 143 1.13 -5.90 6.73
N CYS A 144 0.44 -6.88 6.14
CA CYS A 144 -0.22 -6.75 4.85
C CYS A 144 -1.72 -6.99 5.03
N THR A 145 -2.52 -5.95 4.84
CA THR A 145 -3.97 -5.98 4.97
C THR A 145 -4.63 -5.99 3.60
N PHE A 146 -5.71 -6.75 3.45
CA PHE A 146 -6.51 -6.78 2.23
C PHE A 146 -7.88 -6.13 2.46
N ASN A 147 -8.15 -5.06 1.72
CA ASN A 147 -9.47 -4.48 1.59
C ASN A 147 -10.12 -5.02 0.33
N ILE A 148 -11.02 -5.99 0.48
CA ILE A 148 -11.73 -6.60 -0.64
C ILE A 148 -13.11 -5.95 -0.76
N SER A 149 -13.34 -5.26 -1.87
CA SER A 149 -14.65 -4.68 -2.21
C SER A 149 -15.20 -5.40 -3.43
N PHE A 150 -16.50 -5.70 -3.44
CA PHE A 150 -17.16 -6.27 -4.60
C PHE A 150 -17.82 -5.15 -5.40
N TYR A 151 -17.64 -5.16 -6.72
CA TYR A 151 -18.48 -4.36 -7.60
C TYR A 151 -19.90 -4.93 -7.49
N GLY A 152 -20.83 -4.16 -6.90
CA GLY A 152 -22.24 -4.54 -6.91
C GLY A 152 -22.71 -4.64 -8.36
N SER A 153 -23.48 -5.68 -8.68
CA SER A 153 -24.25 -5.68 -9.93
C SER A 153 -25.08 -4.40 -9.94
N LYS A 154 -24.92 -3.58 -11.00
CA LYS A 154 -26.00 -2.68 -11.37
C LYS A 154 -27.10 -3.59 -11.89
N ASP A 155 -28.01 -3.97 -11.00
CA ASP A 155 -29.33 -4.46 -11.41
C ASP A 155 -30.07 -3.32 -12.14
#